data_AF-A0A165IB22-F1
#
_entry.id   AF-A0A165IB22-F1
#
_cell.length_a   1.000
_cell.length_b   1.000
_cell.length_c   1.000
_cell.angle_alpha   90.00
_cell.angle_beta   90.00
_cell.angle_gamma   90.00
#
_symmetry.space_group_name_H-M   'P 1'
#
loop_
_entity.id
_entity.type
_entity.pdbx_description
1 polymer ?
#
loop_
_entity_poly.entity_id
_entity_poly.type
_entity_poly.pdbx_seq_one_letter_code
_entity_poly.pdbx_strand_id
1 'polypeptide(L)'
;ITPVVVHGDLWSGNASVGSGQVFDPSACYAHSEYELGIMKMFGGFGGQFMKEYHALVPKTEPVEEYDDRVTLYELYHHLNHNALFGGSYRSGAMSIMKRLLATYESEAKT
;
A
#
# COMPACT_ATOMS: atom_id res chain seq x y z
N ILE A 1 11.73 -2.52 -10.98
CA ILE A 1 10.37 -1.92 -10.94
C ILE A 1 9.99 -1.49 -12.35
N THR A 2 8.87 -2.02 -12.87
CA THR A 2 8.28 -1.57 -14.14
C THR A 2 7.09 -0.68 -13.82
N PRO A 3 7.03 0.58 -14.31
CA PRO A 3 5.88 1.45 -14.06
C PRO A 3 4.61 0.91 -14.68
N VAL A 4 3.53 0.90 -13.92
CA VAL A 4 2.17 0.54 -14.37
C VAL A 4 1.19 1.61 -13.95
N VAL A 5 0.05 1.70 -14.63
CA VAL A 5 -1.04 2.58 -14.20
C VAL A 5 -1.64 2.01 -12.92
N VAL A 6 -1.67 2.84 -11.88
CA VAL A 6 -2.37 2.57 -10.62
C VAL A 6 -3.57 3.50 -10.50
N HIS A 7 -4.62 3.06 -9.79
CA HIS A 7 -5.73 3.90 -9.35
C HIS A 7 -5.26 4.93 -8.31
N GLY A 8 -4.40 4.50 -7.38
CA GLY A 8 -3.67 5.35 -6.44
C GLY A 8 -4.45 5.83 -5.21
N ASP A 9 -5.73 5.48 -5.14
CA ASP A 9 -6.61 5.69 -3.97
C ASP A 9 -7.65 4.55 -3.83
N LEU A 10 -7.29 3.31 -4.18
CA LEU A 10 -8.26 2.21 -4.21
C LEU A 10 -8.45 1.55 -2.84
N TRP A 11 -9.36 2.09 -2.05
CA TRP A 11 -9.84 1.48 -0.80
C TRP A 11 -11.32 1.10 -0.89
N SER A 12 -11.86 0.46 0.15
CA SER A 12 -13.26 -0.01 0.19
C SER A 12 -14.31 1.06 -0.15
N GLY A 13 -14.05 2.34 0.15
CA GLY A 13 -14.94 3.45 -0.22
C GLY A 13 -14.97 3.78 -1.71
N ASN A 14 -13.89 3.44 -2.44
CA ASN A 14 -13.69 3.75 -3.85
C ASN A 14 -13.91 2.54 -4.77
N ALA A 15 -14.54 1.48 -4.27
CA ALA A 15 -14.86 0.28 -5.04
C ALA A 15 -16.30 -0.17 -4.78
N SER A 16 -16.99 -0.57 -5.84
CA SER A 16 -18.31 -1.19 -5.75
C SER A 16 -18.23 -2.69 -5.48
N VAL A 17 -19.18 -3.21 -4.70
CA VAL A 17 -19.37 -4.66 -4.55
C VAL A 17 -20.37 -5.14 -5.60
N GLY A 18 -19.95 -6.09 -6.44
CA GLY A 18 -20.81 -6.76 -7.43
C GLY A 18 -20.75 -6.20 -8.85
N SER A 19 -20.69 -4.87 -9.04
CA SER A 19 -20.59 -4.28 -10.39
C SER A 19 -19.15 -4.15 -10.90
N GLY A 20 -18.14 -4.27 -10.03
CA GLY A 20 -16.72 -4.22 -10.40
C GLY A 20 -16.22 -2.83 -10.82
N GLN A 21 -17.00 -1.78 -10.56
CA GLN A 21 -16.62 -0.40 -10.80
C GLN A 21 -15.73 0.14 -9.67
N VAL A 22 -14.79 1.00 -10.04
CA VAL A 22 -13.90 1.76 -9.15
C VAL A 22 -14.10 3.26 -9.38
N PHE A 23 -13.91 4.07 -8.35
CA PHE A 23 -14.27 5.49 -8.32
C PHE A 23 -13.15 6.36 -7.74
N ASP A 24 -13.19 7.65 -8.07
CA ASP A 24 -12.33 8.68 -7.46
C ASP A 24 -10.82 8.38 -7.52
N PRO A 25 -10.24 8.19 -8.73
CA PRO A 25 -8.83 7.86 -8.87
C PRO A 25 -7.92 9.05 -8.55
N SER A 26 -6.75 8.73 -8.00
CA SER A 26 -5.55 9.57 -7.98
C SER A 26 -4.49 8.93 -8.88
N ALA A 27 -4.87 8.66 -10.13
CA ALA A 27 -4.14 7.76 -11.01
C ALA A 27 -2.77 8.32 -11.43
N CYS A 28 -1.76 7.46 -11.39
CA CYS A 28 -0.41 7.77 -11.88
C CYS A 28 0.29 6.51 -12.40
N TYR A 29 1.48 6.68 -12.98
CA TYR A 29 2.37 5.56 -13.25
C TYR A 29 3.23 5.30 -12.01
N ALA A 30 3.10 4.13 -11.40
CA ALA A 30 3.80 3.76 -10.18
C ALA A 30 4.23 2.29 -10.19
N HIS A 31 4.89 1.86 -9.11
CA HIS A 31 5.08 0.44 -8.83
C HIS A 31 3.72 -0.18 -8.52
N SER A 32 3.41 -1.37 -9.07
CA SER A 32 2.13 -2.06 -8.85
C SER A 32 1.79 -2.27 -7.36
N GLU A 33 2.79 -2.51 -6.53
CA GLU A 33 2.63 -2.69 -5.07
C GLU A 33 2.20 -1.41 -4.34
N TYR A 34 2.31 -0.22 -4.97
CA TYR A 34 1.82 1.04 -4.42
C TYR A 34 0.32 0.99 -4.12
N GLU A 35 -0.48 0.43 -5.04
CA GLU A 35 -1.93 0.30 -4.88
C GLU A 35 -2.30 -0.50 -3.62
N LEU A 36 -1.49 -1.52 -3.31
CA LEU A 36 -1.74 -2.43 -2.20
C LEU A 36 -1.58 -1.74 -0.84
N GLY A 37 -0.85 -0.62 -0.78
CA GLY A 37 -0.68 0.17 0.44
C GLY A 37 -2.01 0.73 0.96
N ILE A 38 -2.77 1.44 0.13
CA ILE A 38 -4.07 1.99 0.52
C ILE A 38 -5.14 0.91 0.72
N MET A 39 -5.12 -0.14 -0.11
CA MET A 39 -5.98 -1.32 0.07
C MET A 39 -5.79 -1.96 1.44
N LYS A 40 -4.55 -2.01 1.94
CA LYS A 40 -4.21 -2.54 3.26
C LYS A 40 -4.62 -1.60 4.39
N MET A 41 -4.38 -0.30 4.24
CA MET A 41 -4.66 0.72 5.27
C MET A 41 -6.14 0.73 5.70
N PHE A 42 -7.05 0.71 4.74
CA PHE A 42 -8.50 0.80 5.00
C PHE A 42 -9.27 -0.49 4.73
N GLY A 43 -8.60 -1.54 4.24
CA GLY A 43 -9.21 -2.83 3.95
C GLY A 43 -10.22 -2.78 2.79
N GLY A 44 -11.09 -3.78 2.76
CA GLY A 44 -12.07 -4.00 1.67
C GLY A 44 -11.67 -5.09 0.69
N PHE A 45 -10.40 -5.49 0.69
CA PHE A 45 -9.85 -6.51 -0.20
C PHE A 45 -9.33 -7.68 0.62
N GLY A 46 -10.03 -8.82 0.52
CA GLY A 46 -9.72 -10.02 1.31
C GLY A 46 -8.58 -10.87 0.72
N GLY A 47 -8.18 -11.91 1.46
CA GLY A 47 -7.11 -12.82 1.03
C GLY A 47 -7.35 -13.50 -0.32
N GLN A 48 -8.61 -13.74 -0.70
CA GLN A 48 -8.95 -14.29 -2.02
C GLN A 48 -8.58 -13.32 -3.15
N PHE A 49 -8.87 -12.01 -2.98
CA PHE A 49 -8.47 -10.99 -3.94
C PHE A 49 -6.95 -10.96 -4.09
N MET A 50 -6.21 -10.95 -2.98
CA MET A 50 -4.74 -10.93 -3.02
C MET A 50 -4.14 -12.18 -3.67
N LYS A 51 -4.76 -13.35 -3.45
CA LYS A 51 -4.35 -14.60 -4.11
C LYS A 51 -4.54 -14.53 -5.62
N GLU A 52 -5.68 -14.05 -6.09
CA GLU A 52 -5.96 -13.91 -7.53
C GLU A 52 -5.10 -12.83 -8.17
N TYR A 53 -4.94 -11.68 -7.50
CA TYR A 53 -4.06 -10.61 -7.95
C TYR A 53 -2.64 -11.12 -8.14
N HIS A 54 -2.07 -11.83 -7.16
CA HIS A 54 -0.71 -12.35 -7.27
C HIS A 54 -0.53 -13.53 -8.23
N ALA A 55 -1.60 -14.22 -8.61
CA ALA A 55 -1.55 -15.18 -9.71
C ALA A 55 -1.33 -14.50 -11.07
N LEU A 56 -1.74 -13.22 -11.21
CA LEU A 56 -1.59 -12.42 -12.43
C LEU A 56 -0.39 -11.46 -12.37
N VAL A 57 -0.15 -10.86 -11.21
CA VAL A 57 0.91 -9.89 -10.92
C VAL A 57 1.76 -10.44 -9.78
N PRO A 58 2.82 -11.22 -10.09
CA PRO A 58 3.71 -11.78 -9.09
C PRO A 58 4.30 -10.69 -8.18
N LYS A 59 4.58 -11.04 -6.93
CA LYS A 59 5.30 -10.17 -6.00
C LYS A 59 6.65 -9.82 -6.61
N THR A 60 7.06 -8.55 -6.49
CA THR A 60 8.33 -8.10 -7.06
C THR A 60 9.49 -8.65 -6.23
N GLU A 61 10.61 -8.98 -6.88
CA GLU A 61 11.83 -9.36 -6.18
C GLU A 61 12.49 -8.15 -5.47
N PRO A 62 13.13 -8.34 -4.30
CA PRO A 62 13.15 -9.56 -3.49
C PRO A 62 11.78 -9.84 -2.84
N VAL A 63 11.28 -11.07 -2.94
CA VAL A 63 9.94 -11.44 -2.42
C VAL A 63 9.86 -11.33 -0.91
N GLU A 64 10.95 -11.56 -0.20
CA GLU A 64 11.06 -11.45 1.26
C GLU A 64 10.79 -10.02 1.78
N GLU A 65 11.06 -8.99 0.98
CA GLU A 65 10.81 -7.59 1.34
C GLU A 65 9.42 -7.10 0.91
N TYR A 66 8.62 -7.93 0.22
CA TYR A 66 7.32 -7.54 -0.33
C TYR A 66 6.41 -6.88 0.71
N ASP A 67 6.25 -7.50 1.88
CA ASP A 67 5.34 -6.99 2.91
C ASP A 67 5.83 -5.66 3.51
N ASP A 68 7.14 -5.45 3.55
CA ASP A 68 7.75 -4.19 3.97
C ASP A 68 7.58 -3.10 2.92
N ARG A 69 7.73 -3.41 1.62
CA ARG A 69 7.44 -2.46 0.54
C ARG A 69 5.98 -2.03 0.53
N VAL A 70 5.04 -2.97 0.66
CA VAL A 70 3.61 -2.64 0.77
C VAL A 70 3.36 -1.74 1.99
N THR A 71 4.03 -2.00 3.12
CA THR A 71 3.89 -1.12 4.29
C THR A 71 4.57 0.25 4.11
N LEU A 72 5.66 0.32 3.34
CA LEU A 72 6.26 1.59 2.96
C LEU A 72 5.30 2.41 2.08
N TYR A 73 4.53 1.77 1.20
CA TYR A 73 3.48 2.45 0.45
C TYR A 73 2.29 2.84 1.33
N GLU A 74 1.91 2.01 2.30
CA GLU A 74 0.93 2.36 3.33
C GLU A 74 1.35 3.63 4.10
N LEU A 75 2.64 3.79 4.43
CA LEU A 75 3.17 4.98 5.09
C LEU A 75 2.86 6.27 4.32
N TYR A 76 2.97 6.26 2.99
CA TYR A 76 2.60 7.42 2.17
C TYR A 76 1.15 7.84 2.44
N HIS A 77 0.22 6.88 2.50
CA HIS A 77 -1.20 7.17 2.73
C HIS A 77 -1.48 7.66 4.16
N HIS A 78 -0.79 7.13 5.18
CA HIS A 78 -0.86 7.69 6.54
C HIS A 78 -0.33 9.13 6.60
N LEU A 79 0.77 9.44 5.90
CA LEU A 79 1.31 10.80 5.83
C LEU A 79 0.33 11.75 5.12
N ASN A 80 -0.24 11.32 3.99
CA ASN A 80 -1.25 12.08 3.25
C ASN A 80 -2.48 12.35 4.12
N HIS A 81 -3.03 11.32 4.78
CA HIS A 81 -4.17 11.48 5.67
C HIS A 81 -3.86 12.35 6.88
N ASN A 82 -2.64 12.28 7.42
CA ASN A 82 -2.22 13.19 8.48
C ASN A 82 -2.15 14.64 8.00
N ALA A 83 -1.68 14.88 6.77
CA ALA A 83 -1.62 16.23 6.20
C ALA A 83 -3.03 16.83 5.98
N LEU A 84 -4.00 16.01 5.59
CA LEU A 84 -5.37 16.45 5.30
C LEU A 84 -6.27 16.50 6.55
N PHE A 85 -6.13 15.54 7.46
CA PHE A 85 -7.08 15.30 8.56
C PHE A 85 -6.45 15.34 9.95
N GLY A 86 -5.12 15.26 10.06
CA GLY A 86 -4.40 15.24 11.35
C GLY A 86 -4.74 14.04 12.23
N GLY A 87 -4.69 14.22 13.55
CA GLY A 87 -5.16 13.22 14.51
C GLY A 87 -4.32 11.93 14.56
N SER A 88 -4.99 10.78 14.61
CA SER A 88 -4.36 9.47 14.83
C SER A 88 -3.47 9.01 13.68
N TYR A 89 -3.63 9.56 12.47
CA TYR A 89 -2.81 9.23 11.30
C TYR A 89 -1.31 9.51 11.52
N ARG A 90 -0.97 10.54 12.32
CA ARG A 90 0.42 10.79 12.73
C ARG A 90 1.02 9.58 13.44
N SER A 91 0.28 8.99 14.37
CA SER A 91 0.76 7.86 15.17
C SER A 91 0.94 6.61 14.31
N GLY A 92 0.04 6.38 13.35
CA GLY A 92 0.17 5.31 12.34
C GLY A 92 1.43 5.47 11.49
N ALA A 93 1.62 6.65 10.90
CA ALA A 93 2.81 6.96 10.11
C ALA A 93 4.11 6.75 10.92
N MET A 94 4.17 7.27 12.14
CA MET A 94 5.35 7.14 13.00
C MET A 94 5.62 5.68 13.40
N SER A 95 4.58 4.88 13.62
CA SER A 95 4.73 3.46 13.96
C SER A 95 5.32 2.67 12.80
N ILE A 96 4.80 2.86 11.59
CA ILE A 96 5.32 2.22 10.37
C ILE A 96 6.78 2.62 10.14
N MET A 97 7.07 3.92 10.18
CA MET A 97 8.42 4.44 9.95
C MET A 97 9.43 3.83 10.92
N LYS A 98 9.11 3.80 12.23
CA LYS A 98 9.99 3.19 13.24
C LYS A 98 10.21 1.70 13.01
N ARG A 99 9.17 0.96 12.62
CA ARG A 99 9.27 -0.48 12.35
C ARG A 99 10.21 -0.75 11.18
N LEU A 100 10.02 -0.05 10.06
CA LEU A 100 10.85 -0.23 8.87
C LEU A 100 12.31 0.18 9.15
N LEU A 101 12.54 1.29 9.86
CA LEU A 101 13.90 1.67 10.28
C LEU A 101 14.54 0.60 11.17
N ALA A 102 13.82 0.01 12.11
CA ALA A 102 14.35 -1.05 12.97
C ALA A 102 14.79 -2.29 12.16
N THR A 103 14.05 -2.65 11.10
CA THR A 103 14.43 -3.72 10.18
C THR A 103 15.75 -3.38 9.48
N TYR A 104 15.80 -2.28 8.72
CA TYR A 104 16.90 -2.01 7.79
C TYR A 104 18.10 -1.25 8.38
N GLU A 105 17.97 -0.51 9.49
CA GLU A 105 19.13 0.09 10.17
C GLU A 105 20.00 -0.97 10.86
N SER A 106 19.42 -2.12 11.21
CA SER A 106 20.16 -3.22 11.82
C SER A 106 21.07 -3.93 10.80
N GLU A 107 20.61 -4.05 9.56
CA GLU A 107 21.33 -4.67 8.43
C GLU A 107 22.45 -3.77 7.91
N ALA A 108 22.28 -2.45 7.96
CA ALA A 108 23.28 -1.48 7.52
C ALA A 108 24.55 -1.43 8.42
N LYS A 109 24.53 -2.11 9.57
CA LYS A 109 25.65 -2.15 10.55
C LYS A 109 26.46 -3.46 10.51
N THR A 110 26.12 -4.40 9.64
CA THR A 110 26.86 -5.64 9.36
C THR A 110 27.57 -5.57 8.03
#